data_AF-A0A0R0FS80-F1
#
_entry.id   AF-A0A0R0FS80-F1
#
_cell.length_a   1.000
_cell.length_b   1.000
_cell.length_c   1.000
_cell.angle_alpha   90.00
_cell.angle_beta   90.00
_cell.angle_gamma   90.00
#
_symmetry.space_group_name_H-M   'P 1'
#
loop_
_entity.id
_entity.type
_entity.pdbx_description
1 polymer ?
#
loop_
_entity_poly.entity_id
_entity_poly.type
_entity_poly.pdbx_seq_one_letter_code
_entity_poly.pdbx_strand_id
1 'polypeptide(L)'
;MFSGASSSKSAQSTTPYGTSPFTVSIRKPIAPLNCTAYNLTGTCPTNLQDHQSTPATATCPDYFRWIHEDLRPWARTGITQDMVERAKQTANFRLIILKGRAYLETYSRPYQTRDVFSIWGILQLLRRYPGKIPDLELMFDCVDWPVVLSDRYNGPNVEQPTPLFRAEINIKPWHILLGELKEGTTRIPWLNREPYAYWKGNPAVAQTR
;
A
#
# COMPACT_ATOMS: atom_id res chain seq x y z
N MET A 1 -44.86 -24.02 -21.16
CA MET A 1 -44.46 -24.77 -22.36
C MET A 1 -43.86 -23.79 -23.36
N PHE A 2 -42.54 -23.77 -23.48
CA PHE A 2 -41.72 -23.31 -24.61
C PHE A 2 -40.33 -23.88 -24.29
N SER A 3 -40.10 -25.17 -24.55
CA SER A 3 -39.47 -25.73 -25.76
C SER A 3 -38.08 -25.18 -26.00
N GLY A 4 -37.09 -26.00 -25.64
CA GLY A 4 -35.67 -25.68 -25.68
C GLY A 4 -35.04 -25.73 -27.07
N ALA A 5 -33.90 -25.05 -27.18
CA ALA A 5 -32.93 -25.24 -28.24
C ALA A 5 -31.71 -25.95 -27.66
N SER A 6 -31.46 -27.18 -28.14
CA SER A 6 -30.22 -27.92 -27.92
C SER A 6 -29.23 -27.52 -29.01
N SER A 7 -28.07 -26.99 -28.62
CA SER A 7 -26.95 -26.68 -29.52
C SER A 7 -25.80 -27.62 -29.18
N SER A 8 -25.54 -28.57 -30.07
CA SER A 8 -24.39 -29.46 -30.03
C SER A 8 -23.12 -28.69 -30.41
N LYS A 9 -22.24 -28.44 -29.43
CA LYS A 9 -20.88 -27.96 -29.68
C LYS A 9 -19.93 -29.13 -29.93
N SER A 10 -19.26 -29.10 -31.07
CA SER A 10 -18.15 -29.98 -31.43
C SER A 10 -17.01 -29.88 -30.42
N ALA A 11 -16.48 -31.01 -29.97
CA ALA A 11 -15.27 -31.07 -29.17
C ALA A 11 -14.06 -30.63 -30.01
N GLN A 12 -13.57 -29.41 -29.78
CA GLN A 12 -12.23 -29.01 -30.21
C GLN A 12 -11.23 -29.55 -29.18
N SER A 13 -10.28 -30.34 -29.69
CA SER A 13 -9.07 -30.79 -29.01
C SER A 13 -8.29 -29.59 -28.49
N THR A 14 -8.21 -29.42 -27.17
CA THR A 14 -7.32 -28.46 -26.50
C THR A 14 -6.01 -29.16 -26.15
N THR A 15 -4.93 -28.74 -26.80
CA THR A 15 -3.55 -29.07 -26.44
C THR A 15 -3.26 -28.60 -25.00
N PRO A 16 -2.51 -29.37 -24.19
CA PRO A 16 -2.18 -28.97 -22.83
C PRO A 16 -1.23 -27.76 -22.87
N TYR A 17 -1.69 -26.61 -22.35
CA TYR A 17 -0.83 -25.47 -22.05
C TYR A 17 0.25 -25.91 -21.07
N GLY A 18 1.51 -25.89 -21.51
CA GLY A 18 2.67 -26.14 -20.67
C GLY A 18 2.73 -25.14 -19.51
N THR A 19 2.51 -25.64 -18.30
CA THR A 19 2.74 -24.92 -17.05
C THR A 19 4.25 -24.76 -16.86
N SER A 20 4.81 -23.65 -17.34
CA SER A 20 6.11 -23.19 -16.84
C SER A 20 5.93 -22.71 -15.40
N PRO A 21 6.65 -23.29 -14.40
CA PRO A 21 6.56 -22.81 -13.04
C PRO A 21 7.27 -21.46 -12.94
N PHE A 22 6.49 -20.38 -12.86
CA PHE A 22 7.00 -19.09 -12.37
C PHE A 22 7.47 -19.27 -10.93
N THR A 23 8.73 -19.67 -10.78
CA THR A 23 9.38 -19.86 -9.48
C THR A 23 9.77 -18.48 -8.94
N VAL A 24 8.79 -17.76 -8.39
CA VAL A 24 9.08 -16.55 -7.61
C VAL A 24 9.69 -17.01 -6.29
N SER A 25 11.02 -16.94 -6.19
CA SER A 25 11.76 -17.15 -4.94
C SER A 25 11.22 -16.21 -3.87
N ILE A 26 10.39 -16.73 -2.97
CA ILE A 26 9.93 -16.01 -1.78
C ILE A 26 11.14 -15.84 -0.87
N ARG A 27 11.73 -14.65 -0.89
CA ARG A 27 12.84 -14.29 0.00
C ARG A 27 12.39 -14.43 1.45
N LYS A 28 13.26 -15.03 2.27
CA LYS A 28 13.03 -15.31 3.70
C LYS A 28 12.53 -14.07 4.46
N PRO A 29 11.73 -14.26 5.52
CA PRO A 29 11.14 -13.17 6.29
C PRO A 29 12.23 -12.24 6.83
N ILE A 30 11.92 -10.94 6.91
CA ILE A 30 12.63 -10.04 7.83
C ILE A 30 12.61 -10.75 9.19
N ALA A 31 13.78 -10.94 9.81
CA ALA A 31 13.89 -11.65 11.09
C ALA A 31 12.81 -11.15 12.06
N PRO A 32 12.07 -12.07 12.74
CA PRO A 32 10.98 -11.68 13.63
C PRO A 32 11.48 -10.64 14.64
N LEU A 33 10.65 -9.64 14.94
CA LEU A 33 10.95 -8.63 15.94
C LEU A 33 11.14 -9.35 17.29
N ASN A 34 12.38 -9.40 17.77
CA ASN A 34 12.64 -9.86 19.13
C ASN A 34 12.44 -8.69 20.09
N CYS A 35 11.25 -8.60 20.67
CA CYS A 35 10.89 -7.54 21.60
C CYS A 35 11.34 -7.79 23.05
N THR A 36 12.06 -8.88 23.35
CA THR A 36 12.52 -9.13 24.74
C THR A 36 13.42 -7.99 25.27
N ALA A 37 14.22 -7.38 24.41
CA ALA A 37 15.05 -6.22 24.76
C ALA A 37 14.28 -4.91 24.93
N TYR A 38 13.04 -4.82 24.41
CA TYR A 38 12.19 -3.63 24.60
C TYR A 38 11.88 -3.39 26.07
N ASN A 39 11.60 -4.46 26.83
CA ASN A 39 11.32 -4.36 28.27
C ASN A 39 12.52 -3.84 29.08
N LEU A 40 13.74 -3.97 28.57
CA LEU A 40 14.97 -3.55 29.27
C LEU A 40 15.42 -2.14 28.89
N THR A 41 15.32 -1.78 27.61
CA THR A 41 15.94 -0.57 27.07
C THR A 41 14.94 0.47 26.55
N GLY A 42 13.66 0.11 26.45
CA GLY A 42 12.67 0.90 25.71
C GLY A 42 12.96 0.96 24.19
N THR A 43 13.89 0.13 23.70
CA THR A 43 14.31 0.10 22.29
C THR A 43 14.27 -1.31 21.74
N CYS A 44 13.86 -1.45 20.48
CA CYS A 44 13.89 -2.74 19.78
C CYS A 44 15.24 -2.91 19.06
N PRO A 45 15.94 -4.05 19.26
CA PRO A 45 17.23 -4.28 18.62
C PRO A 45 17.07 -4.38 17.10
N THR A 46 17.94 -3.67 16.39
CA THR A 46 17.95 -3.60 14.92
C THR A 46 18.67 -4.83 14.36
N ASN A 47 18.10 -6.01 14.56
CA ASN A 47 18.68 -7.25 14.02
C ASN A 47 18.32 -7.36 12.53
N LEU A 48 19.04 -6.61 11.70
CA LEU A 48 18.85 -6.55 10.26
C LEU A 48 19.76 -7.58 9.60
N GLN A 49 19.14 -8.63 9.07
CA GLN A 49 19.80 -9.38 8.02
C GLN A 49 19.84 -8.47 6.79
N ASP A 50 21.05 -8.15 6.35
CA ASP A 50 21.28 -7.37 5.14
C ASP A 50 20.59 -8.09 3.98
N HIS A 51 19.59 -7.44 3.38
CA HIS A 51 18.92 -8.01 2.23
C HIS A 51 19.91 -8.00 1.08
N GLN A 52 20.43 -9.18 0.70
CA GLN A 52 21.11 -9.36 -0.57
C GLN A 52 20.24 -8.74 -1.67
N SER A 53 20.70 -7.60 -2.16
CA SER A 53 20.01 -6.81 -3.18
C SER A 53 19.96 -7.68 -4.44
N THR A 54 18.78 -7.88 -5.04
CA THR A 54 18.76 -8.33 -6.43
C THR A 54 19.59 -7.31 -7.23
N PRO A 55 20.41 -7.72 -8.21
CA PRO A 55 21.08 -6.75 -9.08
C PRO A 55 20.02 -5.77 -9.59
N ALA A 56 20.18 -4.49 -9.23
CA ALA A 56 19.24 -3.46 -9.58
C ALA A 56 19.28 -3.33 -11.12
N THR A 57 18.13 -3.50 -11.77
CA THR A 57 17.99 -3.04 -13.15
C THR A 57 18.24 -1.53 -13.14
N ALA A 58 19.01 -1.02 -14.11
CA ALA A 58 19.34 0.41 -14.19
C ALA A 58 18.09 1.30 -14.35
N THR A 59 16.95 0.71 -14.70
CA THR A 59 15.67 1.39 -14.87
C THR A 59 14.82 1.34 -13.60
N CYS A 60 14.25 2.49 -13.24
CA CYS A 60 13.21 2.60 -12.22
C CYS A 60 11.99 1.77 -12.65
N PRO A 61 11.49 0.85 -11.81
CA PRO A 61 10.28 0.07 -12.14
C PRO A 61 9.06 0.95 -12.45
N ASP A 62 8.29 0.58 -13.48
CA ASP A 62 7.16 1.37 -14.00
C ASP A 62 6.09 1.75 -12.97
N TYR A 63 5.92 0.95 -11.91
CA TYR A 63 4.95 1.24 -10.86
C TYR A 63 5.32 2.47 -10.02
N PHE A 64 6.59 2.89 -10.01
CA PHE A 64 7.02 4.13 -9.36
C PHE A 64 6.57 5.40 -10.11
N ARG A 65 6.06 5.28 -11.35
CA ARG A 65 5.50 6.43 -12.09
C ARG A 65 4.43 7.17 -11.29
N TRP A 66 3.66 6.44 -10.47
CA TRP A 66 2.57 7.01 -9.69
C TRP A 66 3.07 7.88 -8.54
N ILE A 67 4.24 7.58 -7.97
CA ILE A 67 4.88 8.49 -7.00
C ILE A 67 5.23 9.81 -7.67
N HIS A 68 5.78 9.77 -8.89
CA HIS A 68 6.09 10.98 -9.65
C HIS A 68 4.85 11.77 -10.03
N GLU A 69 3.76 11.07 -10.36
CA GLU A 69 2.47 11.67 -10.68
C GLU A 69 1.83 12.34 -9.46
N ASP A 70 1.80 11.66 -8.31
CA ASP A 70 1.22 12.17 -7.06
C ASP A 70 2.01 13.36 -6.51
N LEU A 71 3.33 13.38 -6.68
CA LEU A 71 4.21 14.48 -6.24
C LEU A 71 4.40 15.58 -7.29
N ARG A 72 3.86 15.40 -8.50
CA ARG A 72 3.97 16.34 -9.62
C ARG A 72 3.59 17.78 -9.27
N PRO A 73 2.54 18.07 -8.46
CA PRO A 73 2.17 19.44 -8.14
C PRO A 73 3.32 20.27 -7.56
N TRP A 74 4.24 19.63 -6.83
CA TRP A 74 5.33 20.30 -6.12
C TRP A 74 6.70 20.14 -6.78
N ALA A 75 6.78 19.47 -7.92
CA ALA A 75 8.06 19.09 -8.54
C ALA A 75 8.96 20.29 -8.89
N ARG A 76 8.37 21.46 -9.17
CA ARG A 76 9.10 22.70 -9.51
C ARG A 76 9.16 23.72 -8.38
N THR A 77 8.17 23.73 -7.50
CA THR A 77 8.01 24.74 -6.43
C THR A 77 8.57 24.26 -5.10
N GLY A 78 8.72 22.95 -4.92
CA GLY A 78 8.92 22.34 -3.61
C GLY A 78 7.66 22.41 -2.74
N ILE A 79 7.82 21.94 -1.51
CA ILE A 79 6.82 21.96 -0.45
C ILE A 79 7.34 22.88 0.65
N THR A 80 6.59 23.93 0.99
CA THR A 80 6.98 24.85 2.06
C THR A 80 6.42 24.41 3.40
N GLN A 81 7.02 24.89 4.49
CA GLN A 81 6.50 24.65 5.85
C GLN A 81 5.07 25.14 6.00
N ASP A 82 4.75 26.32 5.46
CA ASP A 82 3.41 26.89 5.46
C ASP A 82 2.37 25.95 4.80
N MET A 83 2.74 25.28 3.69
CA MET A 83 1.88 24.29 3.04
C MET A 83 1.61 23.07 3.93
N VAL A 84 2.64 22.61 4.65
CA VAL A 84 2.51 21.51 5.61
C VAL A 84 1.60 21.94 6.76
N GLU A 85 1.78 23.13 7.32
CA GLU A 85 0.94 23.64 8.42
C GLU A 85 -0.53 23.83 8.02
N ARG A 86 -0.82 24.27 6.78
CA ARG A 86 -2.21 24.34 6.29
C ARG A 86 -2.89 22.98 6.22
N ALA A 87 -2.15 21.89 5.97
CA ALA A 87 -2.70 20.54 5.92
C ALA A 87 -3.28 20.08 7.28
N LYS A 88 -2.84 20.68 8.40
CA LYS A 88 -3.34 20.40 9.76
C LYS A 88 -4.86 20.55 9.87
N GLN A 89 -5.47 21.41 9.06
CA GLN A 89 -6.93 21.63 9.07
C GLN A 89 -7.74 20.37 8.74
N THR A 90 -7.17 19.47 7.94
CA THR A 90 -7.86 18.24 7.49
C THR A 90 -7.13 16.96 7.90
N ALA A 91 -5.89 17.05 8.38
CA ALA A 91 -5.13 15.90 8.84
C ALA A 91 -5.64 15.35 10.18
N ASN A 92 -5.56 14.04 10.36
CA ASN A 92 -5.76 13.39 11.66
C ASN A 92 -4.47 13.35 12.49
N PHE A 93 -3.31 13.19 11.86
CA PHE A 93 -2.02 13.19 12.55
C PHE A 93 -0.87 13.67 11.66
N ARG A 94 0.19 14.17 12.29
CA ARG A 94 1.49 14.48 11.70
C ARG A 94 2.50 13.44 12.14
N LEU A 95 3.30 12.95 11.19
CA LEU A 95 4.44 12.10 11.45
C LEU A 95 5.73 12.80 11.03
N ILE A 96 6.72 12.81 11.92
CA ILE A 96 8.03 13.41 11.68
C ILE A 96 9.08 12.32 11.79
N ILE A 97 9.96 12.22 10.80
CA ILE A 97 11.19 11.41 10.89
C ILE A 97 12.33 12.40 11.08
N LEU A 98 13.02 12.29 12.22
CA LEU A 98 14.16 13.14 12.55
C LEU A 98 15.28 12.27 13.11
N LYS A 99 16.44 12.28 12.43
CA LYS A 99 17.63 11.50 12.79
C LYS A 99 17.32 10.01 12.99
N GLY A 100 16.51 9.45 12.08
CA GLY A 100 16.10 8.04 12.10
C GLY A 100 15.09 7.66 13.19
N ARG A 101 14.51 8.64 13.89
CA ARG A 101 13.46 8.44 14.88
C ARG A 101 12.14 9.01 14.39
N ALA A 102 11.06 8.24 14.56
CA ALA A 102 9.70 8.69 14.25
C ALA A 102 9.06 9.38 15.47
N TYR A 103 8.42 10.51 15.24
CA TYR A 103 7.62 11.27 16.18
C TYR A 103 6.22 11.45 15.61
N LEU A 104 5.22 11.53 16.49
CA LEU A 104 3.80 11.59 16.12
C LEU A 104 3.10 12.70 16.90
N GLU A 105 2.34 13.53 16.20
CA GLU A 105 1.39 14.48 16.80
C GLU A 105 -0.01 14.16 16.26
N THR A 106 -0.95 13.87 17.15
CA THR A 106 -2.34 13.55 16.77
C THR A 106 -3.21 14.80 16.91
N TYR A 107 -3.91 15.19 15.84
CA TYR A 107 -4.79 16.35 15.81
C TYR A 107 -6.24 16.00 16.13
N SER A 108 -6.71 14.86 15.63
CA SER A 108 -8.06 14.37 15.84
C SER A 108 -8.08 12.85 15.82
N ARG A 109 -9.15 12.26 16.34
CA ARG A 109 -9.28 10.80 16.42
C ARG A 109 -9.22 10.19 15.00
N PRO A 110 -8.22 9.34 14.70
CA PRO A 110 -8.14 8.66 13.43
C PRO A 110 -9.32 7.73 13.21
N TYR A 111 -9.70 7.53 11.94
CA TYR A 111 -10.75 6.57 11.61
C TYR A 111 -10.25 5.14 11.85
N GLN A 112 -10.94 4.42 12.74
CA GLN A 112 -10.61 3.06 13.16
C GLN A 112 -9.14 2.96 13.66
N THR A 113 -8.31 2.18 12.96
CA THR A 113 -6.92 1.87 13.32
C THR A 113 -5.94 2.20 12.18
N ARG A 114 -6.36 3.05 11.24
CA ARG A 114 -5.58 3.38 10.04
C ARG A 114 -4.24 4.07 10.37
N ASP A 115 -4.23 4.88 11.42
CA ASP A 115 -3.02 5.45 11.99
C ASP A 115 -2.06 4.34 12.46
N VAL A 116 -2.54 3.37 13.24
CA VAL A 116 -1.73 2.27 13.77
C VAL A 116 -1.03 1.49 12.65
N PHE A 117 -1.75 1.14 11.59
CA PHE A 117 -1.17 0.40 10.46
C PHE A 117 -0.15 1.23 9.68
N SER A 118 -0.44 2.51 9.45
CA SER A 118 0.47 3.42 8.74
C SER A 118 1.76 3.65 9.54
N ILE A 119 1.63 3.90 10.84
CA ILE A 119 2.76 4.04 11.78
C ILE A 119 3.58 2.75 11.78
N TRP A 120 2.94 1.58 11.90
CA TRP A 120 3.65 0.31 11.89
C TRP A 120 4.40 0.08 10.59
N GLY A 121 3.80 0.40 9.44
CA GLY A 121 4.45 0.34 8.12
C GLY A 121 5.71 1.22 8.04
N ILE A 122 5.63 2.44 8.55
CA ILE A 122 6.77 3.37 8.61
C ILE A 122 7.87 2.85 9.55
N LEU A 123 7.50 2.28 10.71
CA LEU A 123 8.46 1.65 11.61
C LEU A 123 9.15 0.43 10.96
N GLN A 124 8.43 -0.36 10.13
CA GLN A 124 9.06 -1.42 9.35
C GLN A 124 10.06 -0.86 8.32
N LEU A 125 9.73 0.27 7.66
CA LEU A 125 10.65 0.93 6.72
C LEU A 125 11.90 1.45 7.42
N LEU A 126 11.75 2.18 8.53
CA LEU A 126 12.88 2.68 9.34
C LEU A 126 13.77 1.55 9.83
N ARG A 127 13.16 0.44 10.26
CA ARG A 127 13.91 -0.77 10.63
C ARG A 127 14.64 -1.31 9.42
N ARG A 128 13.99 -1.49 8.27
CA ARG A 128 14.58 -2.14 7.09
C ARG A 128 15.70 -1.32 6.44
N TYR A 129 15.64 0.00 6.53
CA TYR A 129 16.55 0.92 5.84
C TYR A 129 17.16 1.95 6.80
N PRO A 130 17.93 1.51 7.82
CA PRO A 130 18.47 2.40 8.83
C PRO A 130 19.41 3.45 8.20
N GLY A 131 19.22 4.72 8.55
CA GLY A 131 20.04 5.83 8.04
C GLY A 131 19.82 6.18 6.56
N LYS A 132 18.92 5.49 5.85
CA LYS A 132 18.60 5.76 4.44
C LYS A 132 17.31 6.55 4.24
N ILE A 133 16.43 6.60 5.24
CA ILE A 133 15.22 7.40 5.21
C ILE A 133 15.58 8.83 5.64
N PRO A 134 15.33 9.86 4.80
CA PRO A 134 15.71 11.22 5.13
C PRO A 134 14.84 11.79 6.25
N ASP A 135 15.31 12.88 6.84
CA ASP A 135 14.49 13.69 7.74
C ASP A 135 13.35 14.31 6.93
N LEU A 136 12.11 14.13 7.40
CA LEU A 136 10.91 14.53 6.69
C LEU A 136 9.71 14.68 7.62
N GLU A 137 8.67 15.34 7.14
CA GLU A 137 7.39 15.49 7.83
C GLU A 137 6.24 15.17 6.88
N LEU A 138 5.27 14.39 7.36
CA LEU A 138 4.10 13.96 6.61
C LEU A 138 2.83 14.26 7.40
N MET A 139 1.80 14.71 6.69
CA MET A 139 0.46 14.93 7.22
C MET A 139 -0.44 13.82 6.69
N PHE A 140 -1.19 13.15 7.57
CA PHE A 140 -2.06 12.03 7.22
C PHE A 140 -3.52 12.33 7.50
N ASP A 141 -4.36 12.06 6.51
CA ASP A 141 -5.81 11.98 6.64
C ASP A 141 -6.27 10.51 6.55
N CYS A 142 -7.11 10.11 7.50
CA CYS A 142 -7.58 8.75 7.70
C CYS A 142 -9.01 8.53 7.18
N VAL A 143 -9.66 9.55 6.62
CA VAL A 143 -11.03 9.42 6.09
C VAL A 143 -11.02 8.75 4.69
N ASP A 144 -12.19 8.43 4.14
CA ASP A 144 -12.35 7.75 2.83
C ASP A 144 -12.39 8.71 1.63
N TRP A 145 -12.88 9.94 1.81
CA TRP A 145 -13.03 10.91 0.72
C TRP A 145 -11.82 11.83 0.60
N PRO A 146 -11.33 12.15 -0.62
CA PRO A 146 -10.25 13.12 -0.79
C PRO A 146 -10.71 14.51 -0.32
N VAL A 147 -9.85 15.20 0.41
CA VAL A 147 -10.12 16.56 0.92
C VAL A 147 -9.36 17.64 0.13
N VAL A 148 -8.28 17.26 -0.54
CA VAL A 148 -7.53 18.12 -1.48
C VAL A 148 -8.05 17.84 -2.89
N LEU A 149 -9.02 18.64 -3.35
CA LEU A 149 -9.69 18.44 -4.64
C LEU A 149 -8.90 19.11 -5.76
N SER A 150 -8.52 18.36 -6.79
CA SER A 150 -7.74 18.84 -7.94
C SER A 150 -8.33 20.09 -8.60
N ASP A 151 -9.66 20.15 -8.70
CA ASP A 151 -10.38 21.23 -9.39
C ASP A 151 -10.17 22.59 -8.73
N ARG A 152 -9.84 22.60 -7.43
CA ARG A 152 -9.52 23.83 -6.68
C ARG A 152 -8.13 24.37 -6.97
N TYR A 153 -7.28 23.60 -7.64
CA TYR A 153 -5.88 23.91 -7.91
C TYR A 153 -5.60 24.12 -9.41
N ASN A 154 -6.66 24.20 -10.22
CA ASN A 154 -6.58 24.46 -11.64
C ASN A 154 -6.75 25.95 -11.93
N GLY A 155 -5.68 26.65 -12.30
CA GLY A 155 -5.77 28.03 -12.79
C GLY A 155 -4.52 28.88 -12.53
N PRO A 156 -4.43 30.06 -13.16
CA PRO A 156 -3.42 31.05 -12.81
C PRO A 156 -3.70 31.62 -11.41
N ASN A 157 -2.63 31.92 -10.65
CA ASN A 157 -2.69 32.52 -9.31
C ASN A 157 -3.39 31.69 -8.22
N VAL A 158 -3.52 30.39 -8.42
CA VAL A 158 -4.06 29.49 -7.40
C VAL A 158 -2.96 29.08 -6.42
N GLU A 159 -3.29 29.04 -5.13
CA GLU A 159 -2.38 28.55 -4.09
C GLU A 159 -1.99 27.09 -4.35
N GLN A 160 -0.77 26.68 -4.01
CA GLN A 160 -0.35 25.29 -4.19
C GLN A 160 -1.10 24.35 -3.23
N PRO A 161 -1.44 23.11 -3.66
CA PRO A 161 -2.13 22.15 -2.80
C PRO A 161 -1.29 21.76 -1.60
N THR A 162 -1.96 21.47 -0.48
CA THR A 162 -1.29 20.98 0.73
C THR A 162 -0.85 19.52 0.54
N PRO A 163 0.37 19.15 0.96
CA PRO A 163 0.81 17.75 0.91
C PRO A 163 0.08 16.95 2.00
N LEU A 164 -0.80 16.04 1.58
CA LEU A 164 -1.60 15.22 2.49
C LEU A 164 -1.63 13.78 2.00
N PHE A 165 -1.20 12.86 2.86
CA PHE A 165 -1.13 11.43 2.60
C PHE A 165 -2.33 10.71 3.19
N ARG A 166 -2.62 9.52 2.65
CA ARG A 166 -3.73 8.68 3.10
C ARG A 166 -3.22 7.50 3.90
N ALA A 167 -3.86 7.28 5.04
CA ALA A 167 -3.53 6.18 5.92
C ALA A 167 -4.13 4.85 5.42
N GLU A 168 -3.33 3.79 5.51
CA GLU A 168 -3.69 2.45 5.03
C GLU A 168 -4.67 1.74 5.96
N ILE A 169 -5.42 0.79 5.40
CA ILE A 169 -6.39 -0.03 6.13
C ILE A 169 -5.75 -1.31 6.68
N ASN A 170 -6.50 -2.01 7.52
CA ASN A 170 -6.12 -3.30 8.12
C ASN A 170 -6.03 -4.42 7.06
N ILE A 171 -4.94 -4.46 6.32
CA ILE A 171 -4.57 -5.56 5.42
C ILE A 171 -3.35 -6.27 6.01
N LYS A 172 -3.34 -7.61 5.95
CA LYS A 172 -2.19 -8.42 6.35
C LYS A 172 -0.93 -7.99 5.59
N PRO A 173 0.28 -8.10 6.18
CA PRO A 173 1.52 -7.89 5.45
C PRO A 173 1.52 -8.66 4.12
N TRP A 174 1.85 -7.96 3.03
CA TRP A 174 1.67 -8.48 1.67
C TRP A 174 2.32 -9.85 1.44
N HIS A 175 3.48 -10.12 2.03
CA HIS A 175 4.16 -11.42 1.89
C HIS A 175 3.36 -12.58 2.49
N ILE A 176 2.66 -12.36 3.61
CA ILE A 176 1.79 -13.37 4.25
C ILE A 176 0.57 -13.58 3.37
N LEU A 177 -0.13 -12.48 3.02
CA LEU A 177 -1.33 -12.53 2.20
C LEU A 177 -1.07 -13.18 0.83
N LEU A 178 0.05 -12.84 0.18
CA LEU A 178 0.47 -13.43 -1.09
C LEU A 178 0.73 -14.94 -0.97
N GLY A 179 1.32 -15.39 0.14
CA GLY A 179 1.50 -16.82 0.42
C GLY A 179 0.16 -17.55 0.53
N GLU A 180 -0.77 -17.01 1.33
CA GLU A 180 -2.12 -17.56 1.50
C GLU A 180 -2.91 -17.60 0.18
N LEU A 181 -2.80 -16.54 -0.64
CA LEU A 181 -3.45 -16.46 -1.96
C LEU A 181 -2.89 -17.49 -2.94
N LYS A 182 -1.57 -17.74 -2.92
CA LYS A 182 -0.94 -18.78 -3.74
C LYS A 182 -1.41 -20.17 -3.33
N GLU A 183 -1.42 -20.47 -2.03
CA GLU A 183 -1.93 -21.73 -1.52
C GLU A 183 -3.41 -21.93 -1.90
N GLY A 184 -4.25 -20.90 -1.70
CA GLY A 184 -5.66 -20.93 -2.11
C GLY A 184 -5.85 -21.19 -3.60
N THR A 185 -4.99 -20.62 -4.45
CA THR A 185 -5.02 -20.82 -5.91
C THR A 185 -4.72 -22.26 -6.31
N THR A 186 -3.88 -22.97 -5.55
CA THR A 186 -3.52 -24.37 -5.83
C THR A 186 -4.58 -25.39 -5.41
N ARG A 187 -5.53 -25.03 -4.54
CA ARG A 187 -6.56 -25.96 -4.04
C ARG A 187 -7.57 -26.38 -5.11
N ILE A 188 -7.90 -25.48 -6.04
CA ILE A 188 -8.87 -25.72 -7.11
C ILE A 188 -8.24 -25.29 -8.45
N PRO A 189 -7.84 -26.25 -9.29
CA PRO A 189 -7.38 -25.97 -10.65
C PRO A 189 -8.39 -25.14 -11.43
N TRP A 190 -7.92 -24.30 -12.35
CA TRP A 190 -8.78 -23.38 -13.10
C TRP A 190 -10.01 -24.05 -13.72
N LEU A 191 -9.84 -25.22 -14.34
CA LEU A 191 -10.91 -25.98 -15.00
C LEU A 191 -11.98 -26.53 -14.05
N ASN A 192 -11.69 -26.60 -12.75
CA ASN A 192 -12.60 -27.14 -11.73
C ASN A 192 -13.29 -26.03 -10.92
N ARG A 193 -13.13 -24.77 -11.30
CA ARG A 193 -13.78 -23.64 -10.62
C ARG A 193 -15.23 -23.50 -11.11
N GLU A 194 -16.12 -23.11 -10.19
CA GLU A 194 -17.49 -22.77 -10.53
C GLU A 194 -17.54 -21.63 -11.57
N PRO A 195 -18.33 -21.75 -12.64
CA PRO A 195 -18.36 -20.78 -13.74
C PRO A 195 -19.24 -19.56 -13.42
N TYR A 196 -19.32 -19.16 -12.15
CA TYR A 196 -20.10 -18.00 -11.70
C TYR A 196 -19.15 -16.91 -11.19
N ALA A 197 -19.49 -15.66 -11.49
CA ALA A 197 -18.84 -14.52 -10.86
C ALA A 197 -19.13 -14.53 -9.35
N TYR A 198 -18.10 -14.26 -8.53
CA TYR A 198 -18.23 -14.15 -7.08
C TYR A 198 -17.86 -12.73 -6.63
N TRP A 199 -18.72 -12.11 -5.83
CA TRP A 199 -18.46 -10.82 -5.21
C TRP A 199 -18.98 -10.81 -3.77
N LYS A 200 -18.18 -10.25 -2.86
CA LYS A 200 -18.56 -10.00 -1.47
C LYS A 200 -18.00 -8.65 -1.06
N GLY A 201 -18.87 -7.72 -0.69
CA GLY A 201 -18.49 -6.38 -0.28
C GLY A 201 -19.63 -5.62 0.38
N ASN A 202 -19.37 -4.39 0.80
CA ASN A 202 -20.39 -3.51 1.35
C ASN A 202 -21.23 -2.91 0.20
N PRO A 203 -22.56 -3.12 0.15
CA PRO A 203 -23.39 -2.58 -0.94
C PRO A 203 -23.49 -1.05 -0.92
N ALA A 204 -23.30 -0.41 0.23
CA ALA A 204 -23.48 1.04 0.36
C ALA A 204 -22.38 1.88 -0.31
N VAL A 205 -21.21 1.30 -0.58
CA VAL A 205 -20.06 2.04 -1.15
C VAL A 205 -20.00 1.99 -2.68
N ALA A 206 -20.87 1.20 -3.31
CA ALA A 206 -20.87 0.98 -4.75
C ALA A 206 -22.29 1.05 -5.33
N GLN A 207 -23.05 2.10 -4.99
CA GLN A 207 -24.43 2.28 -5.45
C GLN A 207 -24.60 2.27 -6.98
N THR A 208 -23.53 2.50 -7.75
CA THR A 208 -23.56 2.67 -9.21
C THR A 208 -22.82 1.58 -10.00
N ARG A 209 -22.51 0.41 -9.40
CA ARG A 209 -21.83 -0.70 -10.09
C ARG A 209 -22.76 -1.85 -10.47
#